data_AF-A0A9W6NR41-F1
#
_entry.id   AF-A0A9W6NR41-F1
#
_cell.length_a   1.000
_cell.length_b   1.000
_cell.length_c   1.000
_cell.angle_alpha   90.00
_cell.angle_beta   90.00
_cell.angle_gamma   90.00
#
_symmetry.space_group_name_H-M   'P 1'
#
loop_
_entity.id
_entity.type
_entity.pdbx_description
1 polymer ?
#
loop_
_entity_poly.entity_id
_entity_poly.type
_entity_poly.pdbx_seq_one_letter_code
_entity_poly.pdbx_strand_id
1 'polypeptide(L)'
;MAFPDVQAADHHILMEGRPAFTYFAGGQVSVGTDAQPPPEGARQVLFAGSEALKGTIAVAAILDSSAIERVVILGGLTAVPEMLVDTRDHVRPIWRDGVLTLVTQFGRGGVLVPFEPPNNRPCCSDH
;
A
#
# COMPACT_ATOMS: atom_id res chain seq x y z
N MET A 1 22.24 13.92 12.09
CA MET A 1 21.46 13.35 10.98
C MET A 1 20.08 13.98 11.03
N ALA A 2 19.78 14.89 10.11
CA ALA A 2 18.46 15.49 10.00
C ALA A 2 17.58 14.53 9.19
N PHE A 3 16.50 14.04 9.79
CA PHE A 3 15.42 13.44 9.01
C PHE A 3 14.86 14.54 8.11
N PRO A 4 14.74 14.33 6.78
CA PRO A 4 14.07 15.32 5.94
C PRO A 4 12.66 15.53 6.48
N ASP A 5 12.29 16.81 6.59
CA ASP A 5 10.99 17.26 7.07
C ASP A 5 9.88 16.60 6.22
N VAL A 6 9.06 15.77 6.86
CA VAL A 6 8.01 14.98 6.19
C VAL A 6 7.01 15.92 5.50
N GLN A 7 6.80 17.12 6.07
CA GLN A 7 5.95 18.16 5.49
C GLN A 7 6.48 18.75 4.17
N ALA A 8 7.79 18.74 3.94
CA ALA A 8 8.36 19.15 2.66
C ALA A 8 8.18 18.08 1.58
N ALA A 9 8.16 16.80 1.95
CA ALA A 9 7.83 15.71 1.03
C ALA A 9 6.35 15.78 0.62
N ASP A 10 5.44 16.02 1.56
CA ASP A 10 4.00 16.12 1.31
C ASP A 10 3.64 17.24 0.32
N HIS A 11 4.30 18.41 0.42
CA HIS A 11 4.06 19.52 -0.52
C HIS A 11 4.71 19.33 -1.90
N HIS A 12 5.79 18.55 -2.01
CA HIS A 12 6.47 18.29 -3.29
C HIS A 12 5.83 17.15 -4.09
N ILE A 13 5.12 16.24 -3.41
CA ILE A 13 4.31 15.17 -4.02
C ILE A 13 3.20 15.73 -4.94
N LEU A 14 2.74 16.96 -4.68
CA LEU A 14 1.56 17.53 -5.35
C LEU A 14 1.86 18.61 -6.42
N MET A 15 3.03 19.25 -6.43
CA MET A 15 3.24 20.49 -7.20
C MET A 15 3.90 20.34 -8.58
N GLU A 16 4.62 19.25 -8.89
CA GLU A 16 5.39 19.15 -10.16
C GLU A 16 4.94 18.04 -11.12
N GLY A 17 3.72 17.49 -10.98
CA GLY A 17 3.18 16.55 -11.99
C GLY A 17 4.01 15.29 -12.24
N ARG A 18 4.92 14.93 -11.33
CA ARG A 18 5.64 13.66 -11.32
C ARG A 18 5.06 12.87 -10.15
N PRO A 19 4.34 11.77 -10.37
CA PRO A 19 3.82 10.99 -9.26
C PRO A 19 5.01 10.44 -8.48
N ALA A 20 5.26 11.04 -7.32
CA ALA A 20 6.23 10.55 -6.37
C ALA A 20 5.52 9.57 -5.45
N PHE A 21 6.08 8.39 -5.29
CA PHE A 21 5.61 7.38 -4.33
C PHE A 21 6.69 7.14 -3.28
N THR A 22 6.28 6.83 -2.06
CA THR A 22 7.20 6.49 -0.98
C THR A 22 7.12 5.00 -0.72
N TYR A 23 8.26 4.31 -0.72
CA TYR A 23 8.33 2.88 -0.50
C TYR A 23 9.37 2.48 0.55
N PHE A 24 9.20 1.29 1.09
CA PHE A 24 10.11 0.63 2.00
C PHE A 24 10.75 -0.58 1.32
N ALA A 25 12.08 -0.63 1.31
CA ALA A 25 12.87 -1.75 0.80
C ALA A 25 14.17 -1.86 1.60
N GLY A 26 14.60 -3.08 1.93
CA GLY A 26 15.90 -3.31 2.57
C GLY A 26 16.11 -2.60 3.91
N GLY A 27 15.05 -2.28 4.67
CA GLY A 27 15.18 -1.56 5.93
C GLY A 27 15.16 -0.03 5.81
N GLN A 28 15.03 0.51 4.59
CA GLN A 28 15.08 1.94 4.33
C GLN A 28 13.81 2.43 3.64
N VAL A 29 13.43 3.68 3.95
CA VAL A 29 12.37 4.41 3.25
C VAL A 29 13.01 5.22 2.12
N SER A 30 12.42 5.16 0.93
CA SER A 30 12.89 5.85 -0.27
C SER A 30 11.73 6.51 -1.00
N VAL A 31 12.01 7.59 -1.70
CA VAL A 31 11.06 8.28 -2.59
C VAL A 31 11.41 7.91 -4.02
N GLY A 32 10.46 7.34 -4.75
CA GLY A 32 10.58 6.99 -6.16
C GLY A 32 9.84 7.97 -7.06
N THR A 33 10.07 7.84 -8.36
CA THR A 33 9.39 8.58 -9.43
C THR A 33 9.15 7.62 -10.58
N ASP A 34 8.25 7.92 -11.52
CA ASP A 34 8.01 7.04 -12.69
C ASP A 34 9.26 6.71 -13.51
N ALA A 35 10.28 7.58 -13.49
CA ALA A 35 11.55 7.34 -14.19
C ALA A 35 12.38 6.20 -13.57
N GLN A 36 12.10 5.84 -12.32
CA GLN A 36 12.74 4.74 -11.61
C GLN A 36 11.67 3.98 -10.81
N PRO A 37 11.13 2.87 -11.35
CA PRO A 37 10.13 2.09 -10.65
C PRO A 37 10.72 1.52 -9.34
N PRO A 38 9.86 1.19 -8.35
CA PRO A 38 10.33 0.51 -7.15
C PRO A 38 11.01 -0.81 -7.50
N PRO A 39 11.97 -1.27 -6.69
CA PRO A 39 12.47 -2.63 -6.84
C PRO A 39 11.37 -3.65 -6.55
N GLU A 40 11.48 -4.83 -7.15
CA GLU A 40 10.57 -5.96 -6.89
C GLU A 40 10.46 -6.24 -5.39
N GLY A 41 9.23 -6.38 -4.90
CA GLY A 41 8.92 -6.61 -3.48
C GLY A 41 8.92 -5.36 -2.60
N ALA A 42 9.19 -4.16 -3.13
CA ALA A 42 9.09 -2.92 -2.38
C ALA A 42 7.67 -2.69 -1.86
N ARG A 43 7.53 -2.22 -0.61
CA ARG A 43 6.22 -1.90 -0.01
C ARG A 43 5.94 -0.41 -0.14
N GLN A 44 4.86 -0.02 -0.81
CA GLN A 44 4.50 1.39 -0.86
C GLN A 44 3.75 1.82 0.40
N VAL A 45 4.09 3.01 0.89
CA VAL A 45 3.53 3.65 2.08
C VAL A 45 2.67 4.84 1.68
N LEU A 46 3.12 5.64 0.71
CA LEU A 46 2.37 6.74 0.10
C LEU A 46 2.34 6.54 -1.41
N PHE A 47 1.14 6.62 -1.99
CA PHE A 47 0.89 6.42 -3.41
C PHE A 47 -0.42 7.11 -3.81
N ALA A 48 -0.62 7.37 -5.10
CA ALA A 48 -1.82 8.07 -5.55
C ALA A 48 -3.09 7.34 -5.11
N GLY A 49 -4.02 8.07 -4.49
CA GLY A 49 -5.29 7.54 -3.99
C GLY A 49 -5.23 6.83 -2.63
N SER A 50 -4.05 6.70 -1.99
CA SER A 50 -3.94 6.00 -0.70
C SER A 50 -4.80 6.61 0.41
N GLU A 51 -5.06 7.92 0.38
CA GLU A 51 -5.88 8.63 1.37
C GLU A 51 -7.37 8.24 1.34
N ALA A 52 -7.86 7.78 0.19
CA ALA A 52 -9.23 7.35 -0.01
C ALA A 52 -9.48 5.90 0.44
N LEU A 53 -8.41 5.12 0.69
CA LEU A 53 -8.51 3.69 1.03
C LEU A 53 -8.79 3.46 2.52
N LYS A 54 -9.93 3.96 2.99
CA LYS A 54 -10.37 3.90 4.39
C LYS A 54 -11.67 3.11 4.55
N GLY A 55 -11.79 2.40 5.67
CA GLY A 55 -12.94 1.54 5.97
C GLY A 55 -13.09 0.34 5.03
N THR A 56 -14.34 -0.04 4.76
CA THR A 56 -14.67 -1.18 3.87
C THR A 56 -15.03 -0.67 2.48
N ILE A 57 -14.28 -1.12 1.47
CA ILE A 57 -14.39 -0.67 0.08
C ILE A 57 -14.37 -1.86 -0.88
N ALA A 58 -15.05 -1.74 -2.02
CA ALA A 58 -15.04 -2.78 -3.05
C ALA A 58 -13.69 -2.83 -3.78
N VAL A 59 -13.30 -4.02 -4.25
CA VAL A 59 -12.10 -4.19 -5.09
C VAL A 59 -12.16 -3.29 -6.33
N ALA A 60 -13.32 -3.17 -6.98
CA ALA A 60 -13.52 -2.25 -8.10
C ALA A 60 -13.13 -0.80 -7.75
N ALA A 61 -13.58 -0.32 -6.59
CA ALA A 61 -13.29 1.04 -6.13
C ALA A 61 -11.81 1.24 -5.80
N ILE A 62 -11.15 0.23 -5.23
CA ILE A 62 -9.69 0.28 -4.98
C ILE A 62 -8.93 0.49 -6.29
N LEU A 63 -9.25 -0.31 -7.31
CA LEU A 63 -8.57 -0.27 -8.61
C LEU A 63 -8.84 1.03 -9.38
N ASP A 64 -10.03 1.61 -9.23
CA ASP A 64 -10.42 2.85 -9.91
C ASP A 64 -9.88 4.12 -9.23
N SER A 65 -9.80 4.11 -7.90
CA SER A 65 -9.49 5.32 -7.11
C SER A 65 -8.05 5.39 -6.60
N SER A 66 -7.19 4.42 -6.93
CA SER A 66 -5.80 4.39 -6.45
C SER A 66 -4.82 3.87 -7.49
N ALA A 67 -3.53 4.05 -7.22
CA ALA A 67 -2.44 3.51 -8.02
C ALA A 67 -2.33 1.97 -7.97
N ILE A 68 -3.20 1.29 -7.21
CA ILE A 68 -3.20 -0.17 -7.10
C ILE A 68 -3.82 -0.75 -8.37
N GLU A 69 -3.04 -1.50 -9.12
CA GLU A 69 -3.47 -2.10 -10.39
C GLU A 69 -3.96 -3.54 -10.22
N ARG A 70 -3.64 -4.15 -9.09
CA ARG A 70 -3.97 -5.57 -8.84
C ARG A 70 -4.33 -5.82 -7.38
N VAL A 71 -5.40 -6.56 -7.14
CA VAL A 71 -5.74 -7.11 -5.82
C VAL A 71 -5.72 -8.63 -5.89
N VAL A 72 -4.90 -9.24 -5.03
CA VAL A 72 -4.78 -10.70 -4.94
C VAL A 72 -5.12 -11.18 -3.53
N ILE A 73 -5.65 -12.38 -3.44
CA ILE A 73 -5.87 -13.12 -2.21
C ILE A 73 -4.66 -14.02 -2.00
N LEU A 74 -4.15 -14.05 -0.77
CA LEU A 74 -3.07 -14.92 -0.35
C LEU A 74 -3.31 -16.36 -0.83
N GLY A 75 -2.32 -16.96 -1.48
CA GLY A 75 -2.48 -18.20 -2.24
C GLY A 75 -2.57 -18.01 -3.76
N GLY A 76 -2.60 -16.77 -4.24
CA GLY A 76 -2.44 -16.43 -5.67
C GLY A 76 -3.75 -16.28 -6.44
N LEU A 77 -4.89 -16.27 -5.76
CA LEU A 77 -6.18 -16.00 -6.41
C LEU A 77 -6.35 -14.51 -6.66
N THR A 78 -6.95 -14.12 -7.77
CA THR A 78 -7.33 -12.73 -8.02
C THR A 78 -8.64 -12.42 -7.31
N ALA A 79 -8.72 -11.29 -6.61
CA ALA A 79 -9.97 -10.84 -6.01
C ALA A 79 -10.92 -10.33 -7.11
N VAL A 80 -12.21 -10.66 -7.03
CA VAL A 80 -13.21 -10.17 -8.00
C VAL A 80 -13.69 -8.77 -7.62
N PRO A 81 -14.14 -7.95 -8.60
CA PRO A 81 -14.46 -6.53 -8.37
C PRO A 81 -15.50 -6.27 -7.28
N GLU A 82 -16.42 -7.20 -7.04
CA GLU A 82 -17.52 -7.09 -6.09
C GLU A 82 -17.11 -7.47 -4.66
N MET A 83 -15.95 -8.10 -4.47
CA MET A 83 -15.46 -8.44 -3.13
C MET A 83 -15.19 -7.16 -2.34
N LEU A 84 -15.53 -7.20 -1.06
CA LEU A 84 -15.27 -6.13 -0.12
C LEU A 84 -13.92 -6.34 0.56
N VAL A 85 -13.17 -5.27 0.72
CA VAL A 85 -11.92 -5.20 1.46
C VAL A 85 -12.12 -4.24 2.63
N ASP A 86 -12.03 -4.75 3.86
CA ASP A 86 -11.84 -3.92 5.05
C ASP A 86 -10.37 -3.53 5.12
N THR A 87 -10.06 -2.28 4.76
CA THR A 87 -8.69 -1.78 4.70
C THR A 87 -8.07 -1.65 6.08
N ARG A 88 -8.89 -1.62 7.15
CA ARG A 88 -8.47 -1.31 8.53
C ARG A 88 -7.64 -0.03 8.60
N ASP A 89 -7.92 0.89 7.67
CA ASP A 89 -7.19 2.14 7.43
C ASP A 89 -5.67 1.96 7.28
N HIS A 90 -5.24 0.76 6.86
CA HIS A 90 -3.83 0.38 6.73
C HIS A 90 -3.60 -0.48 5.49
N VAL A 91 -3.15 0.18 4.43
CA VAL A 91 -2.86 -0.44 3.13
C VAL A 91 -1.37 -0.34 2.85
N ARG A 92 -0.74 -1.49 2.60
CA ARG A 92 0.68 -1.65 2.27
C ARG A 92 0.83 -2.56 1.04
N PRO A 93 0.54 -2.03 -0.16
CA PRO A 93 0.68 -2.82 -1.38
C PRO A 93 2.16 -3.02 -1.71
N ILE A 94 2.45 -4.10 -2.44
CA ILE A 94 3.78 -4.48 -2.88
C ILE A 94 3.94 -4.20 -4.37
N TRP A 95 5.10 -3.68 -4.76
CA TRP A 95 5.50 -3.68 -6.16
C TRP A 95 5.85 -5.09 -6.58
N ARG A 96 5.09 -5.65 -7.53
CA ARG A 96 5.26 -7.02 -7.97
C ARG A 96 4.90 -7.17 -9.42
N ASP A 97 5.74 -7.87 -10.19
CA ASP A 97 5.49 -8.13 -11.61
C ASP A 97 5.25 -6.84 -12.40
N GLY A 98 5.96 -5.76 -12.02
CA GLY A 98 5.89 -4.45 -12.66
C GLY A 98 4.64 -3.62 -12.34
N VAL A 99 3.80 -4.04 -11.39
CA VAL A 99 2.58 -3.31 -10.99
C VAL A 99 2.42 -3.23 -9.48
N LEU A 100 1.65 -2.25 -9.01
CA LEU A 100 1.34 -2.14 -7.59
C LEU A 100 0.22 -3.12 -7.20
N THR A 101 0.57 -4.11 -6.39
CA THR A 101 -0.33 -5.21 -6.00
C THR A 101 -0.70 -5.16 -4.52
N LEU A 102 -1.98 -5.08 -4.21
CA LEU A 102 -2.50 -5.29 -2.86
C LEU A 102 -2.69 -6.78 -2.59
N VAL A 103 -1.95 -7.31 -1.63
CA VAL A 103 -2.15 -8.67 -1.12
C VAL A 103 -3.14 -8.64 0.03
N THR A 104 -4.19 -9.43 -0.08
CA THR A 104 -5.28 -9.58 0.89
C THR A 104 -5.37 -11.02 1.39
N GLN A 105 -6.17 -11.24 2.42
CA GLN A 105 -6.56 -12.55 2.91
C GLN A 105 -8.03 -12.51 3.37
N PHE A 106 -8.68 -13.65 3.50
CA PHE A 106 -10.02 -13.70 4.09
C PHE A 106 -9.99 -13.31 5.57
N GLY A 107 -10.79 -12.30 5.92
CA GLY A 107 -11.12 -11.90 7.28
C GLY A 107 -12.41 -12.55 7.77
N ARG A 108 -13.01 -11.97 8.82
CA ARG A 108 -14.29 -12.44 9.38
C ARG A 108 -15.44 -12.04 8.43
N GLY A 109 -16.44 -12.92 8.30
CA GLY A 109 -17.66 -12.62 7.55
C GLY A 109 -17.48 -12.61 6.03
N GLY A 110 -16.41 -13.22 5.50
CA GLY A 110 -16.15 -13.31 4.06
C GLY A 110 -15.59 -12.04 3.42
N VAL A 111 -15.31 -11.01 4.22
CA VAL A 111 -14.66 -9.77 3.79
C VAL A 111 -13.15 -9.99 3.70
N LEU A 112 -12.49 -9.42 2.70
CA LEU A 112 -11.04 -9.44 2.56
C LEU A 112 -10.42 -8.40 3.49
N VAL A 113 -9.21 -8.66 3.98
CA VAL A 113 -8.40 -7.68 4.72
C VAL A 113 -6.99 -7.64 4.12
N PRO A 114 -6.27 -6.51 4.16
CA PRO A 114 -4.86 -6.49 3.77
C PRO A 114 -4.05 -7.52 4.56
N PHE A 115 -3.08 -8.17 3.90
CA PHE A 115 -2.25 -9.20 4.52
C PHE A 115 -1.41 -8.66 5.68
N GLU A 116 -0.87 -7.45 5.51
CA GLU A 116 -0.09 -6.78 6.57
C GLU A 116 -1.03 -6.20 7.64
N PRO A 117 -0.85 -6.52 8.93
CA PRO A 117 -1.66 -5.94 10.00
C PRO A 117 -1.21 -4.50 10.33
N PRO A 118 -2.14 -3.61 10.74
CA PRO A 118 -1.80 -2.23 11.12
C PRO A 118 -0.88 -2.13 12.34
N ASN A 119 -0.93 -3.14 13.21
CA ASN A 119 -0.15 -3.19 14.43
C ASN A 119 0.80 -4.38 14.36
N ASN A 120 2.11 -4.12 14.34
CA ASN A 120 3.07 -5.12 14.79
C ASN A 120 2.78 -5.32 16.27
N ARG A 121 2.27 -6.49 16.67
CA ARG A 121 2.17 -6.84 18.09
C ARG A 121 3.53 -6.53 18.72
N PRO A 122 3.60 -5.73 19.80
CA PRO A 122 4.87 -5.37 20.40
C PRO A 122 5.65 -6.66 20.67
N CYS A 123 6.78 -6.81 20.00
CA CYS A 123 7.68 -7.92 20.25
C CYS A 123 8.46 -7.60 21.53
N CYS A 124 8.18 -8.40 22.57
CA CYS A 124 9.00 -8.66 23.75
C CYS A 124 9.78 -7.47 24.37
N SER A 125 9.22 -6.92 25.45
CA SER A 125 10.00 -6.31 26.54
C SER A 125 9.60 -7.00 27.85
N ASP A 126 9.93 -8.29 27.96
CA ASP A 126 10.05 -9.00 29.24
C ASP A 126 10.90 -10.27 29.02
N HIS A 127 12.21 -10.08 29.01
CA HIS A 127 13.22 -11.15 29.06
C HIS A 127 14.45 -10.65 29.81
#